data_AF-A0A660RU69-F1
#
_entry.id   AF-A0A660RU69-F1
#
_cell.length_a   1.000
_cell.length_b   1.000
_cell.length_c   1.000
_cell.angle_alpha   90.00
_cell.angle_beta   90.00
_cell.angle_gamma   90.00
#
_symmetry.space_group_name_H-M   'P 1'
#
loop_
_entity.id
_entity.type
_entity.pdbx_description
1 polymer ?
#
loop_
_entity_poly.entity_id
_entity_poly.type
_entity_poly.pdbx_seq_one_letter_code
_entity_poly.pdbx_strand_id
1 'polypeptide(L)'
;MKDKQFIIISGPCVLESLEIALTVAERIKNLAKKFGFFYVFKSSFDKANRTSLYSYRGPGLEKGLAWLYEVKSKTGVFITTDV
;
A
#
# COMPACT_ATOMS: atom_id res chain seq x y z
N MET A 1 -26.67 -3.76 -16.76
CA MET A 1 -25.84 -3.24 -15.65
C MET A 1 -24.47 -2.94 -16.25
N LYS A 2 -23.87 -1.76 -16.02
CA LYS A 2 -22.45 -1.56 -16.40
C LYS A 2 -21.63 -2.63 -15.67
N ASP A 3 -20.79 -3.37 -16.39
CA ASP A 3 -19.80 -4.29 -15.81
C ASP A 3 -18.86 -3.51 -14.89
N LYS A 4 -19.26 -3.32 -13.64
CA LYS A 4 -18.47 -2.57 -12.65
C LYS A 4 -17.54 -3.56 -11.98
N GLN A 5 -16.27 -3.50 -12.38
CA GLN A 5 -15.20 -4.18 -11.68
C GLN A 5 -15.08 -3.62 -10.25
N PHE A 6 -15.14 -4.48 -9.24
CA PHE A 6 -14.90 -4.07 -7.86
C PHE A 6 -13.45 -3.65 -7.66
N ILE A 7 -13.23 -2.58 -6.90
CA ILE A 7 -11.90 -2.09 -6.52
C ILE A 7 -11.59 -2.58 -5.10
N ILE A 8 -10.40 -3.13 -4.91
CA ILE A 8 -9.85 -3.40 -3.59
C ILE A 8 -8.69 -2.44 -3.32
N ILE A 9 -8.78 -1.72 -2.21
CA ILE A 9 -7.72 -0.87 -1.68
C ILE A 9 -7.17 -1.56 -0.45
N SER A 10 -5.94 -2.06 -0.52
CA SER A 10 -5.37 -2.84 0.58
C SER A 10 -3.85 -2.82 0.60
N GLY A 11 -3.30 -3.05 1.79
CA GLY A 11 -1.88 -3.10 2.06
C GLY A 11 -1.60 -3.00 3.55
N PRO A 12 -0.33 -2.97 3.97
CA PRO A 12 0.05 -2.81 5.37
C PRO A 12 -0.46 -1.48 5.91
N CYS A 13 -0.81 -1.45 7.19
CA CYS A 13 -1.36 -0.25 7.81
C CYS A 13 -0.36 0.92 7.78
N VAL A 14 0.93 0.62 8.00
CA VAL A 14 2.05 1.55 7.90
C VAL A 14 3.18 0.86 7.13
N LEU A 15 3.99 1.64 6.42
CA LEU A 15 5.19 1.12 5.77
C LEU A 15 6.23 0.72 6.84
N GLU A 16 6.56 -0.57 6.91
CA GLU A 16 7.57 -1.10 7.85
C GLU A 16 8.92 -1.30 7.16
N SER A 17 8.90 -1.88 5.96
CA SER A 17 10.05 -2.00 5.08
C SER A 17 9.61 -2.03 3.62
N LEU A 18 10.51 -1.67 2.70
CA LEU A 18 10.28 -1.76 1.27
C LEU A 18 10.01 -3.21 0.82
N GLU A 19 10.75 -4.17 1.37
CA GLU A 19 10.62 -5.59 1.04
C GLU A 19 9.23 -6.13 1.36
N ILE A 20 8.70 -5.80 2.54
CA ILE A 20 7.34 -6.18 2.94
C ILE A 20 6.32 -5.51 2.01
N ALA A 21 6.49 -4.21 1.71
CA ALA A 21 5.59 -3.47 0.85
C ALA A 21 5.50 -4.09 -0.56
N LEU A 22 6.64 -4.43 -1.17
CA LEU A 22 6.71 -5.11 -2.46
C LEU A 22 6.07 -6.50 -2.40
N THR A 23 6.44 -7.30 -1.40
CA THR A 23 5.91 -8.67 -1.24
C THR A 23 4.38 -8.68 -1.12
N VAL A 24 3.82 -7.76 -0.33
CA VAL A 24 2.37 -7.62 -0.15
C VAL A 24 1.71 -7.13 -1.44
N ALA A 25 2.28 -6.12 -2.11
CA ALA A 25 1.75 -5.58 -3.36
C ALA A 25 1.67 -6.67 -4.45
N GLU A 26 2.75 -7.44 -4.69
CA GLU A 26 2.76 -8.54 -5.66
C GLU A 26 1.72 -9.61 -5.34
N ARG A 27 1.66 -10.03 -4.07
CA ARG A 27 0.78 -11.13 -3.66
C ARG A 27 -0.69 -10.75 -3.80
N ILE A 28 -1.05 -9.55 -3.37
CA ILE A 28 -2.44 -9.06 -3.49
C ILE A 28 -2.78 -8.76 -4.95
N LYS A 29 -1.87 -8.19 -5.75
CA LYS A 29 -2.07 -8.01 -7.20
C LYS A 29 -2.43 -9.33 -7.89
N ASN A 30 -1.70 -10.41 -7.60
CA ASN A 30 -1.96 -11.73 -8.19
C ASN A 30 -3.32 -12.30 -7.77
N LEU A 31 -3.70 -12.14 -6.50
CA LEU A 31 -5.01 -12.56 -6.00
C LEU A 31 -6.14 -11.71 -6.59
N ALA A 32 -5.99 -10.39 -6.63
CA ALA A 32 -6.94 -9.47 -7.22
C ALA A 32 -7.18 -9.81 -8.70
N LYS A 33 -6.12 -10.04 -9.47
CA LYS A 33 -6.22 -10.51 -10.86
C LYS A 33 -6.97 -11.85 -10.96
N LYS A 34 -6.66 -12.82 -10.09
CA LYS A 34 -7.32 -14.14 -10.08
C LYS A 34 -8.83 -14.04 -9.83
N PHE A 35 -9.26 -13.12 -8.97
CA PHE A 35 -10.66 -12.96 -8.58
C PHE A 35 -11.39 -11.81 -9.31
N GLY A 36 -10.75 -11.17 -10.28
CA GLY A 36 -11.36 -10.11 -11.10
C GLY A 36 -11.47 -8.74 -10.42
N PHE A 37 -10.71 -8.47 -9.35
CA PHE A 37 -10.66 -7.15 -8.71
C PHE A 37 -9.64 -6.21 -9.35
N PHE A 38 -9.97 -4.93 -9.39
CA PHE A 38 -8.98 -3.87 -9.63
C PHE A 38 -8.28 -3.53 -8.32
N TYR A 39 -6.95 -3.49 -8.31
CA TYR A 39 -6.17 -3.34 -7.08
C TYR A 39 -5.45 -1.99 -6.98
N VAL A 40 -5.58 -1.36 -5.81
CA VAL A 40 -4.80 -0.19 -5.39
C VAL A 40 -4.06 -0.55 -4.10
N PHE A 41 -2.74 -0.45 -4.10
CA PHE A 41 -1.93 -0.59 -2.88
C PHE A 41 -2.11 0.63 -1.98
N LYS A 42 -2.39 0.42 -0.68
CA LYS A 42 -2.44 1.50 0.31
C LYS A 42 -1.52 1.20 1.47
N SER A 43 -0.72 2.19 1.87
CA SER A 43 -0.01 2.15 3.15
C SER A 43 0.33 3.57 3.61
N SER A 44 0.32 3.82 4.92
CA SER A 44 0.70 5.11 5.50
C SER A 44 2.22 5.23 5.64
N PHE A 45 2.79 6.39 5.32
CA PHE A 45 4.20 6.68 5.59
C PHE A 45 4.44 7.27 6.99
N ASP A 46 3.42 7.87 7.59
CA ASP A 46 3.41 8.37 8.97
C ASP A 46 2.07 8.04 9.62
N LYS A 47 2.11 7.48 10.83
CA LYS A 47 0.91 7.16 11.62
C LYS A 47 0.81 8.12 12.80
N ALA A 48 0.01 9.17 12.63
CA ALA A 48 -0.20 10.19 13.66
C ALA A 48 -1.06 9.71 14.85
N ASN A 49 -2.01 8.80 14.61
CA ASN A 49 -2.95 8.32 15.64
C ASN A 49 -2.36 7.12 16.39
N ARG A 50 -1.78 7.36 17.59
CA ARG A 50 -1.06 6.34 18.36
C ARG A 50 -1.61 6.14 19.75
N THR A 51 -1.55 4.89 20.21
CA THR A 51 -1.85 4.48 21.58
C THR A 51 -0.71 4.76 22.56
N SER A 52 0.53 4.95 22.08
CA SER A 52 1.66 5.41 22.90
C SER A 52 2.65 6.26 22.09
N LEU A 53 3.36 7.16 22.78
CA LEU A 53 4.36 8.07 22.20
C LEU A 53 5.56 7.34 21.57
N TYR A 54 5.93 6.16 22.08
CA TYR A 54 7.15 5.46 21.68
C TYR A 54 6.97 4.51 20.50
N SER A 55 5.75 4.36 19.99
CA SER A 55 5.48 3.37 18.97
C SER A 55 6.00 3.82 17.57
N TYR A 56 6.53 2.88 16.77
CA TYR A 56 7.09 3.14 15.43
C TYR A 56 6.11 3.82 14.45
N ARG A 57 6.40 5.02 13.97
CA ARG A 57 5.48 5.84 13.17
C ARG A 57 5.46 5.56 11.68
N GLY A 58 6.42 4.81 11.18
CA GLY A 58 6.67 4.68 9.75
C GLY A 58 7.97 5.36 9.36
N PRO A 59 8.33 5.31 8.07
CA PRO A 59 9.59 5.84 7.54
C PRO A 59 9.59 7.37 7.42
N GLY A 60 8.45 8.03 7.60
CA GLY A 60 8.28 9.46 7.35
C GLY A 60 8.04 9.78 5.87
N LEU A 61 7.79 11.06 5.58
CA LEU A 61 7.31 11.51 4.27
C LEU A 61 8.27 11.16 3.13
N GLU A 62 9.53 11.61 3.18
CA GLU A 62 10.47 11.46 2.07
C GLU A 62 10.74 9.98 1.73
N LYS A 63 11.12 9.21 2.75
CA LYS A 63 11.44 7.78 2.57
C LYS A 63 10.20 6.96 2.24
N GLY A 64 9.05 7.29 2.84
CA GLY A 64 7.78 6.63 2.55
C GLY A 64 7.30 6.88 1.12
N LEU A 65 7.40 8.12 0.62
CA LEU A 65 7.07 8.42 -0.78
C LEU A 65 8.03 7.74 -1.76
N ALA A 66 9.33 7.67 -1.44
CA ALA A 66 10.29 6.92 -2.25
C ALA A 66 9.93 5.42 -2.33
N TRP A 67 9.55 4.82 -1.21
CA TRP A 67 9.11 3.41 -1.17
C TRP A 67 7.80 3.19 -1.91
N LEU A 68 6.80 4.07 -1.76
CA LEU A 68 5.55 3.99 -2.51
C LEU A 68 5.79 4.11 -4.01
N TYR A 69 6.70 5.00 -4.43
CA TYR A 69 7.12 5.12 -5.82
C TYR A 69 7.78 3.82 -6.34
N GLU A 70 8.66 3.20 -5.55
CA GLU A 70 9.25 1.91 -5.92
C GLU A 70 8.21 0.79 -6.04
N VAL A 71 7.23 0.73 -5.12
CA VAL A 71 6.11 -0.22 -5.20
C VAL A 71 5.34 0.02 -6.50
N LYS A 72 4.95 1.25 -6.82
CA LYS A 72 4.26 1.55 -8.08
C LYS A 72 5.10 1.12 -9.29
N SER A 73 6.40 1.42 -9.28
CA SER A 73 7.29 1.21 -10.43
C SER A 73 7.58 -0.27 -10.68
N LYS A 74 7.82 -1.06 -9.62
CA LYS A 74 8.16 -2.49 -9.75
C LYS A 74 6.92 -3.36 -9.99
N THR A 75 5.79 -3.01 -9.39
CA THR A 75 4.59 -3.85 -9.42
C THR A 75 3.57 -3.39 -10.46
N GLY A 76 3.62 -2.13 -10.90
CA GLY A 76 2.64 -1.53 -11.81
C GLY A 76 1.26 -1.29 -11.20
N VAL A 77 1.09 -1.47 -9.88
CA VAL A 77 -0.19 -1.19 -9.21
C VAL A 77 -0.37 0.31 -8.95
N PHE A 78 -1.63 0.76 -8.88
CA PHE A 78 -1.92 2.10 -8.37
C PHE A 78 -1.64 2.16 -6.87
N ILE A 79 -1.24 3.34 -6.38
CA ILE A 79 -0.88 3.55 -4.97
C ILE A 79 -1.74 4.67 -4.37
N THR A 80 -1.96 4.61 -3.07
CA THR A 80 -2.55 5.71 -2.29
C THR A 80 -2.02 5.72 -0.85
N THR A 81 -2.06 6.88 -0.22
CA THR A 81 -1.67 7.12 1.18
C THR A 81 -2.57 8.20 1.77
N ASP A 82 -2.66 8.24 3.08
CA ASP A 82 -3.23 9.35 3.84
C ASP A 82 -2.26 10.56 3.90
N VAL A 83 -2.86 11.73 4.16
CA VAL A 83 -2.19 13.02 4.44
C VAL A 83 -2.84 13.69 5.65
#